data_AF-A0A5Y9EYI3-F1
#
_entry.id   AF-A0A5Y9EYI3-F1
#
_cell.length_a   1.000
_cell.length_b   1.000
_cell.length_c   1.000
_cell.angle_alpha   90.00
_cell.angle_beta   90.00
_cell.angle_gamma   90.00
#
_symmetry.space_group_name_H-M   'P 1'
#
loop_
_entity.id
_entity.type
_entity.pdbx_description
1 polymer ?
#
loop_
_entity_poly.entity_id
_entity_poly.type
_entity_poly.pdbx_seq_one_letter_code
_entity_poly.pdbx_strand_id
1 'polypeptide(L)'
;MTNLGIGFKAFSGGLLEKILAKSTDTKIKSILFGTLSTLIMQSSTLVSIITISFLSAGLISLGAGIGIIFGANLGNTASSWLIVGLTNIKISMLAIPLLIIGVLFFFQKDSVLKGLGNIFIGIGFFFLGVDYIKSGFENFKHIIDLSRFDFAGFKGVFVF
;
A
#
# COMPACT_ATOMS: atom_id res chain seq x y z
N MET A 1 -10.61 -23.77 -1.08
CA MET A 1 -11.45 -22.59 -1.39
C MET A 1 -12.94 -22.92 -1.33
N THR A 2 -13.37 -24.10 -1.76
CA THR A 2 -14.76 -24.60 -1.69
C THR A 2 -15.38 -24.56 -0.28
N ASN A 3 -14.67 -25.01 0.75
CA ASN A 3 -15.20 -25.00 2.13
C ASN A 3 -15.49 -23.59 2.67
N LEU A 4 -14.65 -22.59 2.32
CA LEU A 4 -14.83 -21.20 2.73
C LEU A 4 -16.04 -20.56 2.01
N GLY A 5 -16.17 -20.83 0.70
CA GLY A 5 -17.32 -20.38 -0.07
C GLY A 5 -18.64 -20.97 0.45
N ILE A 6 -18.67 -22.25 0.81
CA ILE A 6 -19.84 -22.91 1.42
C ILE A 6 -20.16 -22.27 2.78
N GLY A 7 -19.14 -22.05 3.62
CA GLY A 7 -19.32 -21.40 4.93
C GLY A 7 -19.90 -19.99 4.80
N PHE A 8 -19.37 -19.16 3.90
CA PHE A 8 -19.89 -17.81 3.65
C PHE A 8 -21.25 -17.79 2.99
N LYS A 9 -21.58 -18.78 2.15
CA LYS A 9 -22.90 -18.90 1.53
C LYS A 9 -24.00 -19.12 2.57
N ALA A 10 -23.70 -19.73 3.72
CA ALA A 10 -24.63 -19.83 4.84
C ALA A 10 -25.01 -18.46 5.47
N PHE A 11 -24.20 -17.43 5.23
CA PHE A 11 -24.45 -16.06 5.67
C PHE A 11 -25.04 -15.16 4.57
N SER A 12 -25.30 -15.70 3.37
CA SER A 12 -25.98 -14.99 2.29
C SER A 12 -27.43 -14.69 2.64
N GLY A 13 -27.91 -13.50 2.29
CA GLY A 13 -29.19 -12.91 2.68
C GLY A 13 -29.22 -12.35 4.11
N GLY A 14 -28.15 -12.53 4.89
CA GLY A 14 -28.06 -12.13 6.29
C GLY A 14 -27.45 -10.74 6.54
N LEU A 15 -27.11 -10.49 7.80
CA LEU A 15 -26.41 -9.27 8.24
C LEU A 15 -25.05 -9.08 7.54
N LEU A 16 -24.31 -10.18 7.33
CA LEU A 16 -22.99 -10.14 6.72
C LEU A 16 -23.04 -9.61 5.28
N GLU A 17 -23.98 -10.10 4.46
CA GLU A 17 -24.15 -9.64 3.09
C GLU A 17 -24.49 -8.14 3.04
N LYS A 18 -25.40 -7.68 3.91
CA LYS A 18 -25.76 -6.25 3.99
C LYS A 18 -24.57 -5.36 4.38
N ILE A 19 -23.76 -5.80 5.33
CA ILE A 19 -22.56 -5.07 5.76
C ILE A 19 -21.55 -5.01 4.62
N LEU A 20 -21.25 -6.16 4.00
CA LEU A 20 -20.32 -6.23 2.88
C LEU A 20 -20.79 -5.36 1.72
N ALA A 21 -22.05 -5.48 1.31
CA ALA A 21 -22.63 -4.69 0.24
C ALA A 21 -22.53 -3.18 0.52
N LYS A 22 -22.80 -2.73 1.75
CA LYS A 22 -22.70 -1.31 2.14
C LYS A 22 -21.26 -0.81 2.22
N SER A 23 -20.33 -1.68 2.59
CA SER A 23 -18.89 -1.39 2.67
C SER A 23 -18.20 -1.45 1.32
N THR A 24 -18.81 -2.05 0.29
CA THR A 24 -18.24 -2.21 -1.05
C THR A 24 -19.16 -1.69 -2.16
N ASP A 25 -20.12 -0.83 -1.84
CA ASP A 25 -21.11 -0.27 -2.79
C ASP A 25 -20.46 0.67 -3.82
N THR A 26 -19.32 1.30 -3.49
CA THR A 26 -18.56 2.14 -4.41
C THR A 26 -17.14 1.63 -4.62
N LYS A 27 -16.53 2.02 -5.75
CA LYS A 27 -15.14 1.68 -6.08
C LYS A 27 -14.18 2.14 -4.99
N ILE A 28 -14.34 3.37 -4.51
CA ILE A 28 -13.48 3.96 -3.47
C ILE A 28 -13.62 3.19 -2.16
N LYS A 29 -14.85 2.88 -1.73
CA LYS A 29 -15.06 2.12 -0.49
C LYS A 29 -14.54 0.69 -0.59
N SER A 30 -14.67 0.05 -1.75
CA SER A 30 -14.10 -1.28 -2.00
C SER A 30 -12.57 -1.28 -1.89
N ILE A 31 -11.91 -0.27 -2.48
CA ILE A 31 -10.46 -0.06 -2.35
C ILE A 31 -10.10 0.19 -0.89
N LEU A 32 -10.80 1.10 -0.21
CA LEU A 32 -10.51 1.43 1.19
C LEU A 32 -10.68 0.21 2.10
N PHE A 33 -11.73 -0.59 1.88
CA PHE A 33 -11.97 -1.84 2.59
C PHE A 33 -10.83 -2.83 2.39
N GLY A 34 -10.33 -3.00 1.16
CA GLY A 34 -9.18 -3.85 0.88
C GLY A 34 -7.89 -3.36 1.52
N THR A 35 -7.65 -2.06 1.47
CA THR A 35 -6.51 -1.41 2.14
C THR A 35 -6.54 -1.64 3.65
N LEU A 36 -7.66 -1.31 4.30
CA LEU A 36 -7.86 -1.50 5.75
C LEU A 36 -7.77 -2.97 6.15
N SER A 37 -8.42 -3.86 5.40
CA SER A 37 -8.37 -5.30 5.67
C SER A 37 -6.94 -5.81 5.59
N THR A 38 -6.15 -5.33 4.63
CA THR A 38 -4.73 -5.72 4.51
C THR A 38 -3.86 -5.12 5.60
N LEU A 39 -4.13 -3.89 6.04
CA LEU A 39 -3.43 -3.31 7.19
C LEU A 39 -3.67 -4.13 8.46
N ILE A 40 -4.90 -4.58 8.69
CA ILE A 40 -5.25 -5.40 9.86
C ILE A 40 -4.65 -6.80 9.75
N MET A 41 -4.78 -7.44 8.57
CA MET A 41 -4.34 -8.82 8.37
C MET A 41 -2.84 -8.94 8.05
N GLN A 42 -2.18 -7.84 7.69
CA GLN A 42 -0.79 -7.77 7.20
C GLN A 42 -0.46 -8.71 6.03
N SER A 43 -1.46 -9.19 5.30
CA SER A 43 -1.29 -10.13 4.19
C SER A 43 -2.33 -9.86 3.10
N SER A 44 -1.90 -9.26 1.99
CA SER A 44 -2.76 -9.04 0.83
C SER A 44 -3.22 -10.35 0.17
N THR A 45 -2.42 -11.42 0.29
CA THR A 45 -2.77 -12.76 -0.21
C THR A 45 -3.97 -13.35 0.55
N LEU A 46 -3.98 -13.26 1.88
CA LEU A 46 -5.12 -13.73 2.68
C LEU A 46 -6.39 -12.94 2.36
N VAL A 47 -6.27 -11.61 2.26
CA VAL A 47 -7.39 -10.74 1.88
C VAL A 47 -7.94 -11.14 0.52
N SER A 48 -7.07 -11.38 -0.48
CA SER A 48 -7.47 -11.81 -1.82
C SER A 48 -8.21 -13.16 -1.81
N ILE A 49 -7.73 -14.15 -1.04
CA ILE A 49 -8.39 -15.46 -0.92
C ILE A 49 -9.79 -15.33 -0.31
N ILE A 50 -9.94 -14.50 0.72
CA ILE A 50 -11.23 -14.23 1.37
C ILE A 50 -12.17 -13.51 0.40
N THR A 51 -11.68 -12.49 -0.32
CA THR A 51 -12.45 -11.78 -1.34
C THR A 51 -12.97 -12.72 -2.44
N ILE A 52 -12.12 -13.61 -2.95
CA ILE A 52 -12.54 -14.61 -3.94
C ILE A 52 -13.61 -15.56 -3.36
N SER A 53 -13.52 -15.86 -2.07
CA SER A 53 -14.51 -16.69 -1.37
C SER A 53 -15.86 -15.97 -1.21
N PHE A 54 -15.86 -14.67 -0.89
CA PHE A 54 -17.07 -13.84 -0.87
C PHE A 54 -17.72 -13.74 -2.26
N LEU A 55 -16.91 -13.59 -3.30
CA LEU A 55 -17.34 -13.63 -4.70
C LEU A 55 -18.02 -14.95 -5.05
N SER A 56 -17.37 -16.06 -4.69
CA SER A 56 -17.89 -17.43 -4.94
C SER A 56 -19.18 -17.71 -4.18
N ALA A 57 -19.37 -17.07 -3.02
CA ALA A 57 -20.59 -17.17 -2.21
C ALA A 57 -21.70 -16.20 -2.67
N GLY A 58 -21.43 -15.30 -3.62
CA GLY A 58 -22.39 -14.31 -4.11
C GLY A 58 -22.60 -13.10 -3.19
N LEU A 59 -21.76 -12.93 -2.16
CA LEU A 59 -21.91 -11.86 -1.16
C LEU A 59 -21.47 -10.49 -1.65
N ILE A 60 -20.59 -10.44 -2.66
CA ILE A 60 -20.07 -9.20 -3.25
C ILE A 60 -20.01 -9.33 -4.77
N SER A 61 -20.11 -8.20 -5.47
CA SER A 61 -19.98 -8.16 -6.94
C SER A 61 -18.52 -8.31 -7.38
N LEU A 62 -18.32 -8.69 -8.65
CA LEU A 62 -16.98 -8.79 -9.23
C LEU A 62 -16.25 -7.44 -9.24
N GLY A 63 -16.97 -6.35 -9.48
CA GLY A 63 -16.42 -5.00 -9.39
C GLY A 63 -15.93 -4.65 -7.98
N ALA A 64 -16.71 -5.01 -6.95
CA ALA A 64 -16.30 -4.84 -5.55
C ALA A 64 -15.05 -5.69 -5.23
N GLY A 65 -15.02 -6.95 -5.67
CA GLY A 65 -13.87 -7.83 -5.45
C GLY A 65 -12.59 -7.32 -6.10
N ILE A 66 -12.65 -6.81 -7.33
CA ILE A 66 -11.49 -6.17 -7.99
C ILE A 66 -11.03 -4.95 -7.18
N GLY A 67 -11.96 -4.11 -6.72
CA GLY A 67 -11.64 -2.95 -5.89
C GLY A 67 -10.92 -3.34 -4.60
N ILE A 68 -11.40 -4.38 -3.92
CA ILE A 68 -10.78 -4.90 -2.69
C ILE A 68 -9.36 -5.41 -2.96
N ILE A 69 -9.14 -6.16 -4.04
CA ILE A 69 -7.80 -6.67 -4.38
C ILE A 69 -6.84 -5.51 -4.70
N PHE A 70 -7.31 -4.49 -5.42
CA PHE A 70 -6.53 -3.27 -5.67
C PHE A 70 -6.15 -2.56 -4.37
N GLY A 71 -7.13 -2.39 -3.48
CA GLY A 71 -6.91 -1.85 -2.13
C GLY A 71 -5.94 -2.69 -1.32
N ALA A 72 -6.03 -4.01 -1.40
CA ALA A 72 -5.16 -4.90 -0.67
C ALA A 72 -3.69 -4.72 -1.05
N ASN A 73 -3.42 -4.57 -2.35
CA ASN A 73 -2.07 -4.27 -2.83
C ASN A 73 -1.58 -2.88 -2.39
N LEU A 74 -2.47 -1.89 -2.38
CA LEU A 74 -2.15 -0.56 -1.86
C LEU A 74 -1.87 -0.58 -0.35
N GLY A 75 -2.60 -1.39 0.43
CA GLY A 75 -2.42 -1.50 1.88
C GLY A 75 -1.05 -2.04 2.28
N ASN A 76 -0.49 -2.97 1.51
CA ASN A 76 0.86 -3.49 1.76
C ASN A 76 1.94 -2.39 1.58
N THR A 77 1.78 -1.56 0.54
CA THR A 77 2.64 -0.40 0.28
C THR A 77 2.43 0.71 1.31
N ALA A 78 1.18 1.00 1.66
CA ALA A 78 0.81 2.01 2.64
C ALA A 78 1.32 1.66 4.05
N SER A 79 1.29 0.38 4.45
CA SER A 79 1.90 -0.09 5.70
C SER A 79 3.40 0.22 5.73
N SER A 80 4.10 -0.13 4.66
CA SER A 80 5.55 0.10 4.53
C SER A 80 5.88 1.60 4.60
N TRP A 81 5.11 2.44 3.90
CA TRP A 81 5.26 3.89 3.94
C TRP A 81 4.86 4.51 5.29
N LEU A 82 3.83 4.00 5.95
CA LEU A 82 3.41 4.45 7.29
C LEU A 82 4.49 4.16 8.32
N ILE A 83 5.07 2.96 8.31
CA ILE A 83 6.15 2.58 9.22
C ILE A 83 7.35 3.50 9.01
N VAL A 84 7.77 3.70 7.75
CA VAL A 84 8.88 4.60 7.40
C VAL A 84 8.57 6.06 7.72
N GLY A 85 7.34 6.51 7.49
CA GLY A 85 6.89 7.88 7.75
C GLY A 85 6.73 8.21 9.23
N LEU A 86 6.24 7.27 10.05
CA LEU A 86 6.02 7.43 11.50
C LEU A 86 7.30 7.26 12.31
N THR A 87 8.25 6.43 11.88
CA THR A 87 9.47 6.17 12.66
C THR A 87 10.53 7.25 12.54
N ASN A 88 10.31 8.31 11.75
CA ASN A 88 11.26 9.42 11.54
C ASN A 88 12.69 8.95 11.20
N ILE A 89 12.84 7.70 10.74
CA ILE A 89 14.09 7.17 10.24
C ILE A 89 14.28 7.91 8.92
N LYS A 90 15.27 8.81 8.89
CA LYS A 90 15.68 9.42 7.63
C LYS A 90 16.05 8.28 6.70
N ILE A 91 15.26 8.09 5.65
CA ILE A 91 15.48 7.05 4.63
C ILE A 91 16.92 7.15 4.08
N SER A 92 17.45 8.38 3.99
CA SER A 92 18.86 8.68 3.68
C SER A 92 19.89 8.06 4.64
N MET A 93 19.57 7.91 5.93
CA MET A 93 20.46 7.27 6.91
C MET A 93 20.62 5.77 6.65
N LEU A 94 19.61 5.14 6.05
CA LEU A 94 19.63 3.73 5.69
C LEU A 94 20.25 3.49 4.30
N ALA A 95 20.15 4.49 3.41
CA ALA A 95 20.70 4.45 2.07
C ALA A 95 22.24 4.40 2.04
N ILE A 96 22.91 5.22 2.87
CA ILE A 96 24.39 5.29 2.90
C ILE A 96 25.03 3.95 3.30
N PRO A 97 24.64 3.28 4.40
CA PRO A 97 25.17 1.96 4.75
C PRO A 97 24.89 0.90 3.67
N LEU A 98 23.72 0.93 3.04
CA LEU A 98 23.35 0.02 1.96
C LEU A 98 24.27 0.17 0.75
N LEU A 99 24.59 1.41 0.35
CA LEU A 99 25.53 1.68 -0.73
C LEU A 99 26.94 1.21 -0.37
N ILE A 100 27.40 1.45 0.86
CA ILE A 100 28.74 1.01 1.30
C ILE A 100 28.84 -0.52 1.23
N ILE A 101 27.88 -1.24 1.81
CA ILE A 101 27.85 -2.71 1.79
C ILE A 101 27.71 -3.22 0.36
N GLY A 102 26.85 -2.58 -0.45
CA GLY A 102 26.62 -2.95 -1.83
C GLY A 102 27.87 -2.81 -2.70
N VAL A 103 28.62 -1.70 -2.55
CA VAL A 103 29.88 -1.48 -3.25
C VAL A 103 30.95 -2.47 -2.79
N LEU A 104 31.07 -2.76 -1.49
CA LEU A 104 32.00 -3.77 -0.97
C LEU A 104 31.74 -5.16 -1.55
N PHE A 105 30.46 -5.53 -1.73
CA PHE A 105 30.05 -6.80 -2.32
C PHE A 105 30.19 -6.83 -3.85
N PHE A 106 30.02 -5.68 -4.51
CA PHE A 106 30.20 -5.55 -5.97
C PHE A 106 31.63 -5.87 -6.43
N PHE A 107 32.63 -5.58 -5.62
CA PHE A 107 34.04 -5.88 -5.91
C PHE A 107 34.44 -7.35 -5.63
N GLN A 108 33.54 -8.17 -5.10
CA GLN A 108 33.83 -9.59 -4.87
C GLN A 108 33.89 -10.35 -6.20
N LYS A 109 34.78 -11.35 -6.26
CA LYS A 109 34.95 -12.23 -7.43
C LYS A 109 33.79 -13.23 -7.58
N ASP A 110 33.16 -13.58 -6.46
CA ASP A 110 32.02 -14.48 -6.40
C ASP A 110 30.79 -13.83 -7.05
N SER A 111 30.15 -14.56 -7.98
CA SER A 111 29.02 -14.06 -8.77
C SER A 111 27.76 -13.82 -7.92
N VAL A 112 27.58 -14.57 -6.83
CA VAL A 112 26.46 -14.41 -5.90
C VAL A 112 26.69 -13.17 -5.01
N LEU A 113 27.88 -13.02 -4.45
CA LEU A 113 28.22 -11.82 -3.66
C LEU A 113 28.13 -10.55 -4.50
N LYS A 114 28.61 -10.59 -5.74
CA LYS A 114 28.47 -9.47 -6.67
C LYS A 114 27.01 -9.15 -7.01
N GLY A 115 26.17 -10.19 -7.16
CA GLY A 115 24.72 -10.05 -7.35
C GLY A 115 24.04 -9.37 -6.16
N LEU A 116 24.36 -9.80 -4.93
CA LEU A 116 23.88 -9.14 -3.70
C LEU A 116 24.36 -7.69 -3.62
N GLY A 117 25.60 -7.41 -4.03
CA GLY A 117 26.15 -6.06 -4.13
C GLY A 117 25.32 -5.15 -5.02
N ASN A 118 24.99 -5.61 -6.24
CA ASN A 118 24.12 -4.87 -7.16
C ASN A 118 22.72 -4.59 -6.59
N ILE A 119 22.15 -5.55 -5.85
CA ILE A 119 20.85 -5.39 -5.19
C ILE A 119 20.92 -4.28 -4.12
N PHE A 120 21.92 -4.34 -3.23
CA PHE A 120 22.09 -3.33 -2.20
C PHE A 120 22.39 -1.94 -2.77
N ILE A 121 23.20 -1.86 -3.83
CA ILE A 121 23.44 -0.61 -4.56
C ILE A 121 22.14 -0.05 -5.13
N GLY A 122 21.33 -0.89 -5.80
CA GLY A 122 20.05 -0.48 -6.37
C GLY A 122 19.07 0.05 -5.33
N ILE A 123 18.91 -0.65 -4.20
CA ILE A 123 18.06 -0.22 -3.09
C ILE A 123 18.60 1.07 -2.45
N GLY A 124 19.91 1.18 -2.28
CA GLY A 124 20.56 2.38 -1.75
C GLY A 124 20.32 3.63 -2.60
N PHE A 125 20.50 3.52 -3.92
CA PHE A 125 20.20 4.64 -4.84
C PHE A 125 18.71 4.96 -4.93
N PHE A 126 17.83 3.96 -4.86
CA PHE A 126 16.39 4.19 -4.79
C PHE A 126 16.02 5.06 -3.58
N PHE A 127 16.54 4.72 -2.40
CA PHE A 127 16.28 5.48 -1.18
C PHE A 127 16.88 6.89 -1.19
N LEU A 128 18.10 7.08 -1.72
CA LEU A 128 18.65 8.43 -1.93
C LEU A 128 17.79 9.24 -2.92
N GLY A 129 17.32 8.63 -4.00
CA GLY A 129 16.45 9.28 -4.98
C GLY A 129 15.14 9.77 -4.34
N VAL A 130 14.50 8.95 -3.51
CA VAL A 130 13.29 9.32 -2.78
C VAL A 130 13.55 10.49 -1.82
N ASP A 131 14.68 10.50 -1.11
CA ASP A 131 15.03 11.58 -0.18
C ASP A 131 15.32 12.92 -0.90
N TYR A 132 15.97 12.86 -2.07
CA TYR A 132 16.18 14.03 -2.90
C TYR A 132 14.89 14.57 -3.51
N ILE A 133 13.98 13.69 -3.95
CA ILE A 133 12.66 14.11 -4.42
C ILE A 133 11.91 14.80 -3.27
N LYS A 134 11.89 14.21 -2.07
CA LYS A 134 11.26 14.80 -0.88
C LYS A 134 11.83 16.19 -0.57
N SER A 135 13.16 16.29 -0.50
CA SER A 135 13.86 17.55 -0.22
C SER A 135 13.60 18.60 -1.31
N GLY A 136 13.55 18.18 -2.58
CA GLY A 136 13.14 19.01 -3.70
C GLY A 136 11.74 19.57 -3.50
N PHE A 137 10.76 18.72 -3.20
CA PHE A 137 9.38 19.15 -2.95
C PHE A 137 9.23 20.09 -1.75
N GLU A 138 9.96 19.87 -0.66
CA GLU A 138 10.00 20.80 0.49
C GLU A 138 10.53 22.19 0.08
N ASN A 139 11.58 22.25 -0.74
CA ASN A 139 12.06 23.52 -1.29
C ASN A 139 11.04 24.18 -2.24
N PHE A 140 10.28 23.39 -3.00
CA PHE A 140 9.23 23.88 -3.89
C PHE A 140 8.00 24.43 -3.15
N LYS A 141 7.70 23.98 -1.92
CA LYS A 141 6.61 24.55 -1.09
C LYS A 141 6.81 26.03 -0.78
N HIS A 142 8.05 26.53 -0.78
CA HIS A 142 8.32 27.96 -0.63
C HIS A 142 7.95 28.79 -1.87
N ILE A 143 7.85 28.17 -3.04
CA ILE A 143 7.54 28.83 -4.32
C ILE A 143 6.04 28.68 -4.64
N ILE A 144 5.47 27.51 -4.36
CA ILE A 144 4.04 27.23 -4.50
C ILE A 144 3.45 27.12 -3.10
N ASP A 145 2.92 28.25 -2.63
CA ASP A 145 2.23 28.36 -1.35
C ASP A 145 0.86 27.68 -1.43
N LEU A 146 0.85 26.36 -1.20
CA LEU A 146 -0.35 25.53 -1.19
C LEU A 146 -1.33 25.91 -0.07
N SER A 147 -0.90 26.71 0.93
CA SER A 147 -1.81 27.25 1.95
C SER A 147 -2.84 28.22 1.37
N ARG A 148 -2.60 28.75 0.15
CA ARG A 148 -3.58 29.57 -0.59
C ARG A 148 -4.72 28.76 -1.19
N PHE A 149 -4.54 27.44 -1.32
CA PHE A 149 -5.57 26.48 -1.72
C PHE A 149 -6.12 25.69 -0.54
N ASP A 150 -5.60 25.92 0.67
CA ASP A 150 -6.15 25.42 1.93
C ASP A 150 -7.37 26.27 2.29
N PHE A 151 -8.48 26.05 1.57
CA PHE A 151 -9.77 26.59 1.96
C PHE A 151 -10.20 25.91 3.26
N ALA A 152 -9.80 26.50 4.39
CA ALA A 152 -10.24 26.05 5.70
C ALA A 152 -11.77 26.04 5.77
N GLY A 153 -12.36 24.86 5.98
CA GLY A 153 -13.79 24.66 6.22
C GLY A 153 -14.56 23.97 5.08
N PHE A 154 -15.88 23.89 5.27
CA PHE A 154 -16.82 23.14 4.40
C PHE A 154 -16.80 23.54 2.91
N LYS A 155 -16.24 24.70 2.56
CA LYS A 155 -16.11 25.18 1.17
C LYS A 155 -14.96 24.51 0.40
N GLY A 156 -13.95 23.96 1.08
CA GLY A 156 -12.87 23.21 0.42
C GLY A 156 -13.34 21.87 -0.17
N VAL A 157 -14.36 21.25 0.46
CA VAL A 157 -14.93 19.94 0.07
C VAL A 157 -15.76 20.00 -1.23
N PHE A 158 -16.15 21.19 -1.69
CA PHE A 158 -16.90 21.36 -2.95
C PHE A 158 -16.01 21.74 -4.14
N VAL A 159 -14.76 22.13 -3.89
CA VAL A 159 -13.80 22.55 -4.92
C VAL A 159 -12.81 21.42 -5.24
N PHE A 160 -12.58 20.51 -4.29
CA PHE A 160 -11.84 19.24 -4.45
C PHE A 160 -12.80 18.05 -4.41
#